data_AF-A0A958FBF2-F1
#
_entry.id   AF-A0A958FBF2-F1
#
_cell.length_a   1.000
_cell.length_b   1.000
_cell.length_c   1.000
_cell.angle_alpha   90.00
_cell.angle_beta   90.00
_cell.angle_gamma   90.00
#
_symmetry.space_group_name_H-M   'P 1'
#
loop_
_entity.id
_entity.type
_entity.pdbx_description
1 polymer ?
#
loop_
_entity_poly.entity_id
_entity_poly.type
_entity_poly.pdbx_seq_one_letter_code
_entity_poly.pdbx_strand_id
1 'polypeptide(L)' 'GSGLGLAITRRIVEYHQGRIWVESAPGSGAKFSFTLKATEKTAPAGTNTVVEK' A
#
# COMPACT_ATOMS: atom_id res chain seq x y z
N GLY A 1 14.49 19.93 -7.68
CA GLY A 1 13.86 19.51 -6.41
C GLY A 1 14.89 18.83 -5.53
N SER A 2 14.77 18.92 -4.20
CA SER A 2 15.78 18.50 -3.22
C SER A 2 15.89 16.97 -2.98
N GLY A 3 15.19 16.14 -3.76
CA GLY A 3 15.25 14.68 -3.61
C GLY A 3 14.55 14.10 -2.37
N LEU A 4 13.77 14.90 -1.64
CA LEU A 4 13.15 14.49 -0.37
C LEU A 4 11.97 13.51 -0.51
N GLY A 5 11.35 13.44 -1.70
CA GLY A 5 10.12 12.66 -1.89
C GLY A 5 10.25 11.19 -1.50
N LEU A 6 11.31 10.52 -1.97
CA LEU A 6 11.51 9.09 -1.67
C LEU A 6 11.90 8.83 -0.21
N ALA A 7 12.58 9.79 0.43
CA ALA A 7 12.90 9.71 1.86
C ALA A 7 11.63 9.79 2.72
N ILE A 8 10.70 10.68 2.36
CA ILE A 8 9.40 10.79 3.02
C ILE A 8 8.58 9.51 2.80
N THR A 9 8.48 9.03 1.56
CA THR A 9 7.75 7.79 1.25
C THR A 9 8.29 6.60 2.02
N ARG A 10 9.63 6.46 2.11
CA ARG A 10 10.26 5.39 2.89
C ARG A 10 9.84 5.46 4.36
N ARG A 11 9.84 6.65 4.95
CA ARG A 11 9.48 6.83 6.36
C ARG A 11 8.03 6.48 6.64
N ILE A 12 7.12 6.84 5.73
CA ILE A 12 5.69 6.49 5.82
C ILE A 12 5.53 4.97 5.75
N VAL A 13 6.15 4.31 4.78
CA VAL A 13 6.06 2.85 4.62
C VAL A 13 6.62 2.11 5.84
N GLU A 14 7.76 2.53 6.38
CA GLU A 14 8.35 1.97 7.60
C GLU A 14 7.43 2.16 8.83
N TYR A 15 6.82 3.34 8.97
CA TYR A 15 5.89 3.61 10.06
C TYR A 15 4.68 2.66 10.05
N HIS A 16 4.17 2.35 8.86
CA HIS A 16 3.11 1.37 8.66
C HIS A 16 3.59 -0.10 8.69
N GLN A 17 4.81 -0.35 9.18
CA GLN A 17 5.43 -1.69 9.23
C GLN A 17 5.48 -2.38 7.87
N GLY A 18 5.57 -1.58 6.81
CA GLY A 18 5.67 -2.01 5.43
C GLY A 18 7.11 -2.17 4.97
N ARG A 19 7.28 -2.48 3.67
CA ARG A 19 8.60 -2.55 3.02
C ARG A 19 8.56 -1.78 1.70
N ILE A 20 9.64 -1.11 1.35
CA ILE A 20 9.84 -0.43 0.06
C ILE A 20 11.15 -0.90 -0.60
N TRP A 21 11.16 -1.10 -1.91
CA TRP A 21 12.34 -1.48 -2.69
C TRP A 21 12.28 -0.93 -4.11
N VAL A 22 13.40 -1.04 -4.83
CA VAL A 22 13.54 -0.57 -6.21
C VAL A 22 14.08 -1.69 -7.09
N GLU A 23 13.50 -1.82 -8.27
CA GLU A 23 13.97 -2.67 -9.35
C GLU A 23 14.36 -1.74 -10.51
N SER A 24 15.62 -1.78 -10.93
CA SER A 24 16.09 -0.96 -12.06
C SER A 24 17.12 -1.73 -12.87
N ALA A 25 17.02 -1.63 -14.19
CA ALA A 25 18.01 -2.14 -15.12
C ALA A 25 18.45 -1.00 -16.06
N PRO A 26 19.73 -0.94 -16.47
CA PRO A 26 20.20 0.07 -17.41
C PRO A 26 19.34 0.10 -18.68
N GLY A 27 18.86 1.29 -19.06
CA GLY A 27 18.00 1.47 -20.24
C GLY A 27 16.52 1.11 -20.06
N SER A 28 16.10 0.53 -18.92
CA SER A 28 14.71 0.14 -18.65
C SER A 28 13.98 1.04 -17.64
N GLY A 29 14.66 2.06 -17.11
CA GLY A 29 14.12 2.92 -16.05
C GLY A 29 14.15 2.26 -14.66
N ALA A 30 13.32 2.77 -13.75
CA ALA A 30 13.26 2.31 -12.36
C ALA A 30 11.80 2.11 -11.92
N LYS A 31 11.54 0.98 -11.26
CA LYS A 31 10.25 0.64 -10.64
C LYS A 31 10.41 0.66 -9.13
N PHE A 32 9.64 1.53 -8.47
CA PHE A 32 9.60 1.63 -7.00
C PHE A 32 8.36 0.91 -6.50
N SER A 33 8.55 -0.11 -5.67
CA SER A 33 7.47 -0.96 -5.15
C SER A 33 7.44 -0.91 -3.63
N PHE A 34 6.25 -0.98 -3.02
CA PHE A 34 6.10 -1.05 -1.58
C PHE A 34 4.92 -1.95 -1.17
N THR A 35 4.94 -2.42 0.07
CA THR A 35 3.86 -3.19 0.69
C THR A 35 3.49 -2.58 2.03
N LEU A 36 2.20 -2.61 2.36
CA LEU A 36 1.64 -2.21 3.65
C LEU A 36 0.77 -3.35 4.17
N LYS A 37 0.63 -3.46 5.49
CA LYS A 37 -0.35 -4.37 6.09
C LYS A 37 -1.75 -3.85 5.78
N ALA A 38 -2.60 -4.69 5.19
CA ALA A 38 -4.00 -4.37 5.03
C ALA A 38 -4.65 -4.31 6.41
N THR A 39 -5.38 -3.23 6.71
CA THR A 39 -6.34 -3.27 7.80
C THR A 39 -7.48 -4.19 7.41
N GLU A 40 -8.02 -4.95 8.35
CA GLU A 40 -9.24 -5.70 8.10
C GLU A 40 -10.31 -4.72 7.65
N LYS A 41 -10.81 -4.93 6.44
CA LYS A 41 -11.97 -4.23 5.93
C LYS A 41 -13.14 -4.72 6.78
N THR A 42 -13.56 -3.93 7.77
CA THR A 42 -14.87 -4.16 8.40
C THR A 42 -15.90 -4.10 7.27
N ALA A 43 -16.42 -5.27 6.88
CA ALA A 43 -17.55 -5.35 5.98
C ALA A 43 -18.71 -4.59 6.64
N PRO A 44 -19.45 -3.72 5.92
CA PRO A 44 -20.65 -3.14 6.51
C PRO A 44 -21.58 -4.30 6.86
N ALA A 45 -21.86 -4.45 8.15
CA ALA A 45 -22.92 -5.31 8.65
C ALA A 45 -24.26 -4.74 8.13
N GLY A 46 -24.68 -5.21 6.95
CA GLY A 46 -25.97 -4.95 6.36
C GLY A 46 -26.71 -6.27 6.22
N THR A 47 -27.71 -6.48 7.07
CA THR A 47 -28.65 -7.60 7.05
C THR A 47 -29.34 -7.71 5.70
N ASN A 48 -29.23 -8.86 5.04
CA ASN A 48 -30.20 -9.22 4.01
C ASN A 48 -30.85 -10.54 4.41
N THR A 49 -31.82 -10.42 5.32
CA THR A 49 -32.75 -11.50 5.65
C THR A 49 -34.06 -11.18 4.95
N VAL A 50 -34.21 -11.64 3.71
CA VAL A 50 -35.53 -11.84 3.11
C VAL A 50 -35.86 -13.30 3.32
N VAL A 51 -36.67 -13.60 4.35
CA VAL A 51 -37.38 -14.88 4.42
C VAL A 51 -38.77 -14.61 3.84
N GLU A 52 -38.99 -15.03 2.61
CA GLU A 52 -40.31 -15.04 2.00
C GLU A 52 -40.70 -16.51 1.75
N LYS A 53 -41.53 -17.03 2.66
CA LYS A 53 -42.54 -18.06 2.40
C LYS A 53 -43.74 -17.77 3.28
#